data_AF-A0A6F8T3G4-F1
#
_entry.id   AF-A0A6F8T3G4-F1
#
_cell.length_a   1.000
_cell.length_b   1.000
_cell.length_c   1.000
_cell.angle_alpha   90.00
_cell.angle_beta   90.00
_cell.angle_gamma   90.00
#
_symmetry.space_group_name_H-M   'P 1'
#
loop_
_entity.id
_entity.type
_entity.pdbx_description
1 polymer ?
#
loop_
_entity_poly.entity_id
_entity_poly.type
_entity_poly.pdbx_seq_one_letter_code
_entity_poly.pdbx_strand_id
1 'polypeptide(L)'
;MAKNYSLSDFISEPVFSDSILSYSNPRVPTKRFHALKNGQISWDGMLDLKGFKTEAARETLSQFVQKQAQSHERCLLIIHGKESSHGAPPLIKNLLNQWLPQFDEVLAFHSAQADDGGLGAVYVLLKKVSQAELPGRLPPKNRESSFLVAETKSMERKRRLAEQQGERQLAPVKAREHSDEELKSSPEGELQNTILQHPELDSQRFDGIDPNLNPEPPLNTEARREFDNEKREQEKEKQLRLGNMPKFTSAPTPRGP
;
A
#
# COMPACT_ATOMS: atom_id res chain seq x y z
N MET A 1 -18.67 -18.14 7.68
CA MET A 1 -19.38 -19.33 7.17
C MET A 1 -18.34 -20.24 6.52
N ALA A 2 -18.32 -21.52 6.85
CA ALA A 2 -17.44 -22.48 6.16
C ALA A 2 -17.90 -22.58 4.70
N LYS A 3 -16.96 -22.46 3.75
CA LYS A 3 -17.30 -22.63 2.34
C LYS A 3 -17.48 -24.13 2.07
N ASN A 4 -18.58 -24.51 1.42
CA ASN A 4 -18.76 -25.90 1.00
C ASN A 4 -18.23 -26.06 -0.42
N TYR A 5 -17.10 -26.75 -0.56
CA TYR A 5 -16.53 -27.11 -1.87
C TYR A 5 -17.08 -28.46 -2.33
N SER A 6 -17.74 -28.49 -3.49
CA SER A 6 -18.11 -29.72 -4.16
C SER A 6 -16.97 -30.13 -5.08
N LEU A 7 -15.99 -30.85 -4.55
CA LEU A 7 -14.81 -31.27 -5.32
C LEU A 7 -15.14 -32.43 -6.25
N SER A 8 -14.81 -32.29 -7.53
CA SER A 8 -14.94 -33.37 -8.52
C SER A 8 -13.85 -34.42 -8.39
N ASP A 9 -14.23 -35.70 -8.45
CA ASP A 9 -13.31 -36.85 -8.40
C ASP A 9 -12.94 -37.38 -9.80
N PHE A 10 -13.39 -36.72 -10.86
CA PHE A 10 -13.12 -37.14 -12.24
C PHE A 10 -11.67 -36.83 -12.65
N ILE A 11 -10.88 -37.89 -12.87
CA ILE A 11 -9.48 -37.79 -13.32
C ILE A 11 -9.44 -37.98 -14.84
N SER A 12 -9.20 -36.91 -15.60
CA SER A 12 -9.10 -36.97 -17.06
C SER A 12 -7.77 -37.53 -17.55
N GLU A 13 -6.67 -37.12 -16.92
CA GLU A 13 -5.30 -37.49 -17.27
C GLU A 13 -4.58 -37.99 -16.02
N PRO A 14 -4.35 -39.32 -15.90
CA PRO A 14 -3.67 -39.87 -14.73
C PRO A 14 -2.19 -39.52 -14.73
N VAL A 15 -1.73 -39.00 -13.61
CA VAL A 15 -0.36 -38.64 -13.30
C VAL A 15 0.32 -39.80 -12.56
N PHE A 16 1.49 -40.21 -13.02
CA PHE A 16 2.27 -41.29 -12.42
C PHE A 16 3.06 -40.83 -11.19
N SER A 17 3.60 -41.80 -10.45
CA SER A 17 4.34 -41.55 -9.19
C SER A 17 5.60 -40.70 -9.37
N ASP A 18 6.29 -40.86 -10.49
CA ASP A 18 7.51 -40.17 -10.90
C ASP A 18 7.27 -38.75 -11.48
N SER A 19 6.03 -38.45 -11.85
CA SER A 19 5.67 -37.21 -12.53
C SER A 19 5.57 -36.03 -11.55
N ILE A 20 5.99 -34.85 -11.98
CA ILE A 20 5.92 -33.63 -11.16
C ILE A 20 4.52 -33.02 -11.28
N LEU A 21 3.93 -32.67 -10.13
CA LEU A 21 2.73 -31.84 -10.08
C LEU A 21 3.14 -30.36 -10.18
N SER A 22 2.49 -29.62 -11.06
CA SER A 22 2.77 -28.21 -11.27
C SER A 22 1.52 -27.50 -11.79
N TYR A 23 1.05 -26.52 -11.03
CA TYR A 23 -0.08 -25.68 -11.38
C TYR A 23 0.19 -24.26 -10.91
N SER A 24 -0.15 -23.27 -11.73
CA SER A 24 -0.08 -21.86 -11.36
C SER A 24 -1.25 -21.11 -11.97
N ASN A 25 -1.97 -20.35 -11.14
CA ASN A 25 -2.93 -19.39 -11.62
C ASN A 25 -2.18 -18.27 -12.41
N PRO A 26 -2.71 -17.79 -13.54
CA PRO A 26 -2.10 -16.71 -14.33
C PRO A 26 -1.82 -15.43 -13.55
N ARG A 27 -2.51 -15.20 -12.43
CA ARG A 27 -2.33 -14.02 -11.57
C ARG A 27 -1.09 -14.11 -10.68
N VAL A 28 -0.43 -15.26 -10.60
CA VAL A 28 0.77 -15.44 -9.76
C VAL A 28 2.00 -14.94 -10.53
N PRO A 29 2.78 -13.99 -9.98
CA PRO A 29 4.02 -13.56 -10.62
C PRO A 29 5.01 -14.72 -10.77
N THR A 30 5.66 -14.83 -11.93
CA THR A 30 6.60 -15.92 -12.28
C THR A 30 7.71 -16.08 -11.23
N LYS A 31 8.26 -14.97 -10.71
CA LYS A 31 9.26 -14.99 -9.64
C LYS A 31 8.78 -15.71 -8.38
N ARG A 32 7.51 -15.50 -8.01
CA ARG A 32 6.91 -16.12 -6.83
C ARG A 32 6.65 -17.60 -7.05
N PHE A 33 6.22 -17.98 -8.25
CA PHE A 33 6.08 -19.39 -8.61
C PHE A 33 7.44 -20.12 -8.63
N HIS A 34 8.49 -19.48 -9.14
CA HIS A 34 9.85 -20.03 -9.07
C HIS A 34 10.34 -20.21 -7.63
N ALA A 35 10.07 -19.24 -6.75
CA ALA A 35 10.40 -19.37 -5.33
C ALA A 35 9.67 -20.56 -4.68
N LEU A 36 8.40 -20.79 -5.02
CA LEU A 36 7.63 -21.96 -4.58
C LEU A 36 8.28 -23.27 -5.07
N LYS A 37 8.59 -23.36 -6.37
CA LYS A 37 9.23 -24.53 -6.98
C LYS A 37 10.56 -24.90 -6.30
N ASN A 38 11.33 -23.89 -5.93
CA ASN A 38 12.65 -24.08 -5.32
C ASN A 38 12.59 -24.24 -3.78
N GLY A 39 11.40 -24.34 -3.17
CA GLY A 39 11.26 -24.46 -1.71
C GLY A 39 11.74 -23.22 -0.93
N GLN A 40 11.85 -22.06 -1.59
CA GLN A 40 12.33 -20.81 -0.96
C GLN A 40 11.25 -20.12 -0.12
N ILE A 41 10.01 -20.56 -0.23
CA ILE A 41 8.90 -20.08 0.57
C ILE A 41 8.68 -21.08 1.69
N SER A 42 8.97 -20.66 2.93
CA SER A 42 8.70 -21.48 4.11
C SER A 42 7.21 -21.81 4.19
N TRP A 43 6.91 -23.08 4.46
CA TRP A 43 5.56 -23.53 4.72
C TRP A 43 5.22 -23.31 6.20
N ASP A 44 3.99 -22.87 6.46
CA ASP A 44 3.49 -22.56 7.81
C ASP A 44 2.65 -23.72 8.37
N GLY A 45 2.10 -24.56 7.49
CA GLY A 45 1.23 -25.68 7.83
C GLY A 45 1.54 -26.93 7.03
N MET A 46 1.40 -28.09 7.69
CA MET A 46 1.62 -29.41 7.09
C MET A 46 0.38 -30.30 7.27
N LEU A 47 0.01 -31.03 6.21
CA LEU A 47 -1.04 -32.05 6.24
C LEU A 47 -0.49 -33.38 5.70
N ASP A 48 -0.60 -34.46 6.49
CA ASP A 48 -0.28 -35.81 6.05
C ASP A 48 -1.57 -36.57 5.69
N LEU A 49 -1.66 -37.03 4.45
CA LEU A 49 -2.77 -37.80 3.87
C LEU A 49 -2.37 -39.25 3.55
N LYS A 50 -1.20 -39.71 4.02
CA LYS A 50 -0.77 -41.11 3.82
C LYS A 50 -1.78 -42.09 4.39
N GLY A 51 -2.22 -43.03 3.56
CA GLY A 51 -3.14 -44.09 3.97
C GLY A 51 -4.58 -43.62 4.25
N PHE A 52 -4.91 -42.36 3.98
CA PHE A 52 -6.28 -41.89 4.08
C PHE A 52 -7.14 -42.49 2.96
N LYS A 53 -8.39 -42.83 3.30
CA LYS A 53 -9.42 -43.11 2.30
C LYS A 53 -9.76 -41.82 1.55
N THR A 54 -10.17 -41.94 0.29
CA THR A 54 -10.48 -40.81 -0.60
C THR A 54 -11.42 -39.78 0.03
N GLU A 55 -12.55 -40.24 0.59
CA GLU A 55 -13.54 -39.37 1.23
C GLU A 55 -12.98 -38.61 2.45
N ALA A 56 -12.27 -39.33 3.32
CA ALA A 56 -11.64 -38.76 4.51
C ALA A 56 -10.54 -37.77 4.13
N ALA A 57 -9.75 -38.08 3.09
CA ALA A 57 -8.72 -37.18 2.56
C ALA A 57 -9.35 -35.88 2.03
N ARG A 58 -10.46 -35.98 1.31
CA ARG A 58 -11.19 -34.84 0.74
C ARG A 58 -11.71 -33.89 1.82
N GLU A 59 -12.37 -34.45 2.84
CA GLU A 59 -12.91 -33.67 3.95
C GLU A 59 -11.79 -33.01 4.75
N THR A 60 -10.75 -33.78 5.11
CA THR A 60 -9.59 -33.29 5.85
C THR A 60 -8.85 -32.19 5.10
N LEU A 61 -8.61 -32.38 3.80
CA LEU A 61 -8.00 -31.37 2.92
C LEU A 61 -8.82 -30.08 2.90
N SER A 62 -10.13 -30.20 2.70
CA SER A 62 -11.03 -29.04 2.61
C SER A 62 -11.03 -28.23 3.90
N GLN A 63 -11.12 -28.91 5.04
CA GLN A 63 -11.05 -28.27 6.36
C GLN A 63 -9.68 -27.63 6.61
N PHE A 64 -8.59 -28.32 6.23
CA PHE A 64 -7.23 -27.82 6.40
C PHE A 64 -6.97 -26.55 5.58
N VAL A 65 -7.27 -26.56 4.27
CA VAL A 65 -7.07 -25.39 3.39
C VAL A 65 -7.86 -24.19 3.90
N GLN A 66 -9.12 -24.39 4.32
CA GLN A 66 -9.94 -23.31 4.87
C GLN A 66 -9.39 -22.74 6.17
N LYS A 67 -8.95 -23.60 7.09
CA LYS A 67 -8.38 -23.19 8.37
C LYS A 67 -7.10 -22.37 8.16
N GLN A 68 -6.21 -22.82 7.27
CA GLN A 68 -4.95 -22.14 7.02
C GLN A 68 -5.13 -20.84 6.23
N ALA A 69 -6.09 -20.80 5.30
CA ALA A 69 -6.45 -19.57 4.62
C ALA A 69 -6.98 -18.48 5.58
N GLN A 70 -7.72 -18.87 6.62
CA GLN A 70 -8.17 -17.96 7.68
C GLN A 70 -7.03 -17.52 8.62
N SER A 71 -6.04 -18.38 8.84
CA SER A 71 -4.89 -18.11 9.71
C SER A 71 -3.80 -17.26 9.05
N HIS A 72 -4.04 -16.74 7.85
CA HIS A 72 -3.11 -15.94 7.04
C HIS A 72 -1.79 -16.65 6.65
N GLU A 73 -1.77 -17.98 6.72
CA GLU A 73 -0.66 -18.79 6.24
C GLU A 73 -0.51 -18.66 4.72
N ARG A 74 0.73 -18.72 4.23
CA ARG A 74 1.03 -18.41 2.83
C ARG A 74 1.32 -19.66 2.02
N CYS A 75 2.03 -20.60 2.61
CA CYS A 75 2.47 -21.82 1.95
C CYS A 75 2.19 -23.01 2.84
N LEU A 76 1.65 -24.07 2.25
CA LEU A 76 1.34 -25.32 2.92
C LEU A 76 2.17 -26.45 2.32
N LEU A 77 2.44 -27.46 3.12
CA LEU A 77 3.01 -28.72 2.68
C LEU A 77 1.95 -29.84 2.82
N ILE A 78 1.58 -30.46 1.70
CA ILE A 78 0.64 -31.59 1.70
C ILE A 78 1.40 -32.84 1.33
N ILE A 79 1.45 -33.80 2.24
CA ILE A 79 2.13 -35.07 2.07
C ILE A 79 1.08 -36.12 1.71
N HIS A 80 1.06 -36.58 0.46
CA HIS A 80 0.17 -37.66 0.02
C HIS A 80 0.85 -39.04 0.06
N GLY A 81 2.18 -39.06 0.15
CA GLY A 81 2.97 -40.27 0.15
C GLY A 81 3.21 -40.86 -1.25
N LYS A 82 4.05 -41.88 -1.28
CA LYS A 82 4.46 -42.59 -2.50
C LYS A 82 3.64 -43.87 -2.63
N GLU A 83 2.32 -43.78 -2.70
CA GLU A 83 1.52 -44.98 -2.93
C GLU A 83 1.57 -45.36 -4.41
N SER A 84 2.13 -46.51 -4.72
CA SER A 84 1.94 -47.16 -6.02
C SER A 84 1.99 -48.64 -5.77
N SER A 85 0.85 -49.17 -5.33
CA SER A 85 0.65 -50.61 -5.32
C SER A 85 0.57 -51.08 -6.77
N HIS A 86 1.54 -51.92 -7.17
CA HIS A 86 1.52 -52.68 -8.43
C HIS A 86 1.45 -51.86 -9.73
N GLY A 87 2.16 -50.72 -9.80
CA GLY A 87 2.27 -49.93 -11.03
C GLY A 87 1.02 -49.11 -11.39
N ALA A 88 0.00 -49.10 -10.53
CA ALA A 88 -1.12 -48.20 -10.67
C ALA A 88 -0.71 -46.74 -10.36
N PRO A 89 -1.32 -45.74 -11.04
CA PRO A 89 -1.13 -44.34 -10.69
C PRO A 89 -1.58 -44.05 -9.26
N PRO A 90 -0.83 -43.24 -8.49
CA PRO A 90 -1.17 -42.85 -7.12
C PRO A 90 -2.51 -42.13 -7.07
N LEU A 91 -3.51 -42.70 -6.39
CA LEU A 91 -4.87 -42.19 -6.37
C LEU A 91 -4.95 -40.82 -5.69
N ILE A 92 -4.41 -40.69 -4.47
CA ILE A 92 -4.46 -39.42 -3.72
C ILE A 92 -3.69 -38.31 -4.45
N LYS A 93 -2.56 -38.63 -5.10
CA LYS A 93 -1.81 -37.65 -5.89
C LYS A 93 -2.64 -37.09 -7.04
N ASN A 94 -3.34 -37.97 -7.75
CA ASN A 94 -4.23 -37.59 -8.86
C ASN A 94 -5.41 -36.76 -8.37
N LEU A 95 -6.03 -37.16 -7.26
CA LEU A 95 -7.12 -36.42 -6.65
C LEU A 95 -6.67 -35.03 -6.19
N LEU A 96 -5.49 -34.89 -5.58
CA LEU A 96 -4.94 -33.59 -5.21
C LEU A 96 -4.74 -32.68 -6.44
N ASN A 97 -4.24 -33.24 -7.55
CA ASN A 97 -4.08 -32.48 -8.80
C ASN A 97 -5.42 -31.93 -9.32
N GLN A 98 -6.51 -32.69 -9.13
CA GLN A 98 -7.86 -32.27 -9.54
C GLN A 98 -8.51 -31.32 -8.52
N TRP A 99 -8.36 -31.57 -7.22
CA TRP A 99 -9.04 -30.83 -6.16
C TRP A 99 -8.40 -29.47 -5.88
N LEU A 100 -7.07 -29.38 -5.85
CA LEU A 100 -6.37 -28.15 -5.48
C LEU A 100 -6.76 -26.94 -6.35
N PRO A 101 -6.88 -27.04 -7.69
CA PRO A 101 -7.34 -25.93 -8.53
C PRO A 101 -8.79 -25.48 -8.27
N GLN A 102 -9.62 -26.31 -7.63
CA GLN A 102 -11.04 -26.01 -7.37
C GLN A 102 -11.23 -25.13 -6.13
N PHE A 103 -10.20 -24.97 -5.30
CA PHE A 103 -10.23 -24.06 -4.16
C PHE A 103 -9.91 -22.63 -4.59
N ASP A 104 -10.80 -21.68 -4.28
CA ASP A 104 -10.57 -20.25 -4.55
C ASP A 104 -9.33 -19.69 -3.83
N GLU A 105 -8.97 -20.30 -2.70
CA GLU A 105 -7.82 -19.90 -1.89
C GLU A 105 -6.51 -20.37 -2.50
N VAL A 106 -6.49 -21.37 -3.37
CA VAL A 106 -5.24 -21.91 -3.93
C VAL A 106 -4.82 -21.11 -5.15
N LEU A 107 -3.61 -20.55 -5.10
CA LEU A 107 -3.03 -19.77 -6.20
C LEU A 107 -2.12 -20.60 -7.10
N ALA A 108 -1.33 -21.49 -6.52
CA ALA A 108 -0.39 -22.34 -7.24
C ALA A 108 0.00 -23.54 -6.37
N PHE A 109 0.44 -24.63 -6.99
CA PHE A 109 1.08 -25.72 -6.28
C PHE A 109 2.17 -26.37 -7.13
N HIS A 110 3.15 -26.97 -6.47
CA HIS A 110 4.25 -27.68 -7.13
C HIS A 110 4.72 -28.85 -6.24
N SER A 111 5.19 -29.95 -6.83
CA SER A 111 5.81 -31.03 -6.06
C SER A 111 6.94 -30.49 -5.16
N ALA A 112 7.05 -31.03 -3.95
CA ALA A 112 8.02 -30.54 -2.98
C ALA A 112 9.47 -30.84 -3.40
N GLN A 113 10.43 -30.16 -2.78
CA GLN A 113 11.84 -30.51 -2.90
C GLN A 113 12.13 -31.84 -2.19
N ALA A 114 13.26 -32.48 -2.52
CA ALA A 114 13.64 -33.76 -1.93
C ALA A 114 13.67 -33.72 -0.38
N ASP A 115 14.11 -32.61 0.19
CA ASP A 115 14.23 -32.40 1.64
C ASP A 115 12.85 -32.41 2.35
N ASP A 116 11.78 -31.98 1.65
CA ASP A 116 10.42 -31.90 2.19
C ASP A 116 9.50 -33.03 1.68
N GLY A 117 10.08 -34.13 1.15
CA GLY A 117 9.34 -35.32 0.73
C GLY A 117 9.19 -35.50 -0.79
N GLY A 118 9.76 -34.62 -1.59
CA GLY A 118 9.89 -34.77 -3.04
C GLY A 118 8.56 -34.98 -3.77
N LEU A 119 8.50 -35.99 -4.62
CA LEU A 119 7.30 -36.36 -5.39
C LEU A 119 6.17 -36.96 -4.54
N GLY A 120 6.41 -37.24 -3.26
CA GLY A 120 5.40 -37.69 -2.29
C GLY A 120 4.72 -36.55 -1.55
N ALA A 121 5.12 -35.30 -1.81
CA ALA A 121 4.57 -34.12 -1.19
C ALA A 121 4.42 -32.96 -2.19
N VAL A 122 3.60 -31.98 -1.84
CA VAL A 122 3.25 -30.83 -2.68
C VAL A 122 3.26 -29.56 -1.84
N TYR A 123 3.95 -28.53 -2.32
CA TYR A 123 3.81 -27.18 -1.80
C TYR A 123 2.58 -26.51 -2.41
N VAL A 124 1.75 -25.89 -1.58
CA VAL A 124 0.54 -25.18 -1.99
C VAL A 124 0.62 -23.73 -1.55
N LEU A 125 0.54 -22.81 -2.50
CA LEU A 125 0.54 -21.38 -2.27
C LEU A 125 -0.90 -20.88 -2.12
N LEU A 126 -1.21 -20.29 -0.98
CA LEU A 126 -2.53 -19.72 -0.70
C LEU A 126 -2.62 -18.23 -1.06
N LYS A 127 -3.85 -17.79 -1.34
CA LYS A 127 -4.23 -16.41 -1.53
C LYS A 127 -4.16 -15.69 -0.20
N LYS A 128 -3.43 -14.58 -0.17
CA LYS A 128 -3.45 -13.66 0.96
C LYS A 128 -4.84 -13.04 1.06
N VAL A 129 -5.56 -13.33 2.14
CA VAL A 129 -6.71 -12.52 2.55
C VAL A 129 -6.12 -11.18 3.02
N SER A 130 -6.06 -10.19 2.13
CA SER A 130 -5.76 -8.83 2.54
C SER A 130 -6.90 -8.38 3.45
N GLN A 131 -6.62 -8.17 4.73
CA GLN A 131 -7.55 -7.57 5.70
C GLN A 131 -8.07 -6.18 5.31
N ALA A 132 -7.60 -5.66 4.18
CA ALA A 132 -8.05 -4.45 3.54
C ALA A 132 -8.69 -4.81 2.20
N GLU A 133 -10.02 -4.96 2.18
CA GLU A 133 -10.81 -4.36 1.11
C GLU A 133 -10.88 -2.84 1.32
N LEU A 134 -9.73 -2.20 1.52
CA LEU A 134 -9.55 -0.82 1.13
C LEU A 134 -8.96 -0.91 -0.27
N PRO A 135 -9.59 -0.34 -1.30
CA PRO A 135 -9.10 -0.41 -2.67
C PRO A 135 -7.66 0.13 -2.70
N GLY A 136 -6.68 -0.76 -2.87
CA GLY A 136 -5.25 -0.48 -2.76
C GLY A 136 -4.69 0.49 -3.81
N ARG A 137 -5.54 1.02 -4.69
CA ARG A 137 -5.30 2.16 -5.55
C ARG A 137 -6.64 2.58 -6.13
N LEU A 138 -7.12 3.78 -5.81
CA LEU A 138 -8.20 4.40 -6.58
C LEU A 138 -7.74 4.48 -8.05
N PRO A 139 -8.60 4.16 -9.04
CA PRO A 139 -8.28 4.39 -10.44
C PRO A 139 -7.78 5.84 -10.61
N PRO A 140 -6.79 6.11 -11.46
CA PRO A 140 -6.08 7.40 -11.52
C PRO A 140 -6.94 8.60 -11.95
N LYS A 141 -8.28 8.46 -11.99
CA LYS A 141 -9.24 9.45 -12.46
C LYS A 141 -10.22 9.98 -11.42
N ASN A 142 -10.17 9.53 -10.17
CA ASN A 142 -11.05 10.09 -9.14
C ASN A 142 -10.33 10.19 -7.78
N ARG A 143 -9.52 11.23 -7.63
CA ARG A 143 -8.75 11.55 -6.41
C ARG A 143 -9.52 12.43 -5.41
N GLU A 144 -10.82 12.66 -5.61
CA GLU A 144 -11.57 13.65 -4.81
C GLU A 144 -12.37 13.06 -3.64
N SER A 145 -12.52 11.74 -3.54
CA SER A 145 -13.22 11.14 -2.39
C SER A 145 -12.33 10.18 -1.63
N SER A 146 -11.93 10.59 -0.43
CA SER A 146 -11.32 9.71 0.56
C SER A 146 -12.29 8.58 0.93
N PHE A 147 -11.79 7.35 1.00
CA PHE A 147 -12.55 6.17 1.44
C PHE A 147 -12.85 6.17 2.95
N LEU A 148 -12.23 7.10 3.70
CA LEU A 148 -12.68 7.44 5.04
C LEU A 148 -14.03 8.16 4.87
N VAL A 149 -15.09 7.61 5.47
CA VAL A 149 -16.34 8.33 5.66
C VAL A 149 -16.00 9.56 6.50
N ALA A 150 -15.63 10.67 5.85
CA ALA A 150 -15.67 11.96 6.48
C ALA A 150 -17.10 12.10 6.99
N GLU A 151 -17.28 12.28 8.29
CA GLU A 151 -18.58 12.57 8.88
C GLU A 151 -19.08 13.84 8.19
N THR A 152 -19.94 13.68 7.17
CA THR A 152 -20.41 14.83 6.39
C THR A 152 -21.24 15.71 7.32
N LYS A 153 -21.29 17.03 7.09
CA LYS A 153 -22.14 17.94 7.89
C LYS A 153 -23.60 17.46 7.98
N SER A 154 -24.08 16.75 6.97
CA SER A 154 -25.40 16.11 6.94
C SER A 154 -25.52 14.89 7.85
N MET A 155 -24.46 14.10 8.02
CA MET A 155 -24.38 13.01 9.00
C MET A 155 -24.30 13.54 10.44
N GLU A 156 -23.49 14.58 10.67
CA GLU A 156 -23.42 15.33 11.94
C GLU A 156 -24.78 15.92 12.31
N ARG A 157 -25.50 16.51 11.35
CA ARG A 157 -26.86 17.04 11.57
C ARG A 157 -27.87 15.95 11.91
N LYS A 158 -27.82 14.80 11.21
CA LYS A 158 -28.67 13.64 11.53
C LYS A 158 -28.37 13.10 12.93
N ARG A 159 -27.10 13.06 13.33
CA ARG A 159 -26.67 12.66 14.67
C ARG A 159 -27.21 13.60 15.75
N ARG A 160 -27.10 14.93 15.55
CA ARG A 160 -27.67 15.93 16.47
C ARG A 160 -29.20 15.82 16.60
N LEU A 161 -29.90 15.54 15.50
CA LEU A 161 -31.35 15.33 15.52
C LEU A 161 -31.72 14.07 16.30
N ALA A 162 -30.96 12.98 16.16
CA ALA A 162 -31.17 11.74 16.92
C ALA A 162 -30.87 11.92 18.42
N GLU A 163 -29.86 12.73 18.77
CA GLU A 163 -29.57 13.15 20.15
C GLU A 163 -30.70 14.03 20.73
N GLN A 164 -31.27 14.96 19.95
CA GLN A 164 -32.44 15.77 20.35
C GLN A 164 -33.71 14.94 20.50
N GLN A 165 -33.87 13.90 19.69
CA GLN A 165 -34.97 12.92 19.77
C GLN A 165 -34.77 11.90 20.90
N GLY A 166 -33.64 11.96 21.63
CA GLY A 166 -33.40 11.20 22.86
C GLY A 166 -32.97 9.76 22.65
N GLU A 167 -32.58 9.36 21.43
CA GLU A 167 -32.25 7.97 21.12
C GLU A 167 -30.91 7.50 21.72
N ARG A 168 -30.03 8.43 22.12
CA ARG A 168 -28.80 8.14 22.89
C ARG A 168 -28.44 9.30 23.80
N GLN A 169 -28.15 9.02 25.07
CA GLN A 169 -27.64 10.02 26.01
C GLN A 169 -26.12 9.87 26.16
N LEU A 170 -25.37 10.85 25.69
CA LEU A 170 -23.98 11.08 26.10
C LEU A 170 -23.91 12.41 26.84
N ALA A 171 -23.06 12.47 27.86
CA ALA A 171 -22.97 13.60 28.78
C ALA A 171 -22.59 14.92 28.07
N PRO A 172 -23.14 16.08 28.48
CA PRO A 172 -22.95 17.33 27.76
C PRO A 172 -21.53 17.86 27.95
N VAL A 173 -20.82 18.08 26.83
CA VAL A 173 -19.54 18.79 26.79
C VAL A 173 -19.79 20.21 26.27
N LYS A 174 -19.36 21.24 27.00
CA LYS A 174 -19.45 22.64 26.57
C LYS A 174 -18.48 22.90 25.42
N ALA A 175 -19.00 22.92 24.19
CA ALA A 175 -18.26 23.37 23.03
C ALA A 175 -18.29 24.91 22.93
N ARG A 176 -17.13 25.51 22.67
CA ARG A 176 -17.01 26.92 22.32
C ARG A 176 -17.47 27.08 20.87
N GLU A 177 -18.34 28.05 20.59
CA GLU A 177 -18.90 28.27 19.25
C GLU A 177 -17.78 28.62 18.24
N HIS A 178 -17.66 27.83 17.18
CA HIS A 178 -16.87 28.17 16.01
C HIS A 178 -17.84 28.63 14.91
N SER A 179 -17.52 29.74 14.24
CA SER A 179 -18.34 30.34 13.18
C SER A 179 -18.50 29.42 11.97
N ASP A 180 -19.72 29.34 11.43
CA ASP A 180 -20.14 28.49 10.31
C ASP A 180 -19.68 28.99 8.91
N GLU A 181 -18.66 29.85 8.81
CA GLU A 181 -18.19 30.29 7.49
C GLU A 181 -17.29 29.23 6.83
N GLU A 182 -17.74 28.73 5.68
CA GLU A 182 -16.94 27.87 4.81
C GLU A 182 -15.82 28.68 4.16
N LEU A 183 -14.57 28.24 4.35
CA LEU A 183 -13.48 28.68 3.51
C LEU A 183 -13.78 28.24 2.07
N LYS A 184 -14.23 29.19 1.24
CA LYS A 184 -14.37 28.97 -0.20
C LYS A 184 -13.01 28.58 -0.77
N SER A 185 -12.92 27.41 -1.40
CA SER A 185 -11.81 27.08 -2.27
C SER A 185 -11.88 28.03 -3.48
N SER A 186 -11.11 29.12 -3.45
CA SER A 186 -10.96 29.98 -4.63
C SER A 186 -10.30 29.18 -5.77
N PRO A 187 -10.69 29.41 -7.03
CA PRO A 187 -10.05 28.80 -8.19
C PRO A 187 -8.53 29.07 -8.14
N GLU A 188 -7.70 28.09 -8.47
CA GLU A 188 -6.23 28.13 -8.36
C GLU A 188 -5.59 29.45 -8.85
N GLY A 189 -6.18 30.09 -9.86
CA GLY A 189 -5.72 31.39 -10.37
C GLY A 189 -5.92 32.57 -9.41
N GLU A 190 -6.96 32.57 -8.58
CA GLU A 190 -7.18 33.59 -7.54
C GLU A 190 -6.24 33.37 -6.35
N LEU A 191 -5.97 32.12 -5.99
CA LEU A 191 -4.97 31.78 -4.96
C LEU A 191 -3.56 32.20 -5.38
N GLN A 192 -3.21 32.01 -6.66
CA GLN A 192 -1.93 32.49 -7.20
C GLN A 192 -1.83 34.02 -7.15
N ASN A 193 -2.87 34.73 -7.56
CA ASN A 193 -2.89 36.19 -7.46
C ASN A 193 -2.85 36.68 -6.01
N THR A 194 -3.45 35.95 -5.07
CA THR A 194 -3.42 36.29 -3.64
C THR A 194 -2.04 35.98 -3.00
N ILE A 195 -1.35 34.95 -3.47
CA ILE A 195 0.03 34.62 -3.07
C ILE A 195 1.03 35.63 -3.62
N LEU A 196 0.84 36.09 -4.87
CA LEU A 196 1.63 37.17 -5.48
C LEU A 196 1.37 38.53 -4.80
N GLN A 197 0.15 38.78 -4.32
CA GLN A 197 -0.22 40.03 -3.63
C GLN A 197 0.04 40.00 -2.11
N HIS A 198 0.59 38.91 -1.57
CA HIS A 198 0.85 38.81 -0.13
C HIS A 198 2.11 39.63 0.23
N PRO A 199 2.03 40.58 1.16
CA PRO A 199 3.11 41.54 1.44
C PRO A 199 4.44 40.91 1.88
N GLU A 200 4.43 39.66 2.33
CA GLU A 200 5.64 38.90 2.69
C GLU A 200 6.20 38.02 1.56
N LEU A 201 5.43 37.79 0.49
CA LEU A 201 5.78 36.89 -0.63
C LEU A 201 6.01 37.64 -1.96
N ASP A 202 5.57 38.90 -2.05
CA ASP A 202 5.83 39.80 -3.20
C ASP A 202 7.33 40.11 -3.35
N SER A 203 8.09 40.02 -2.25
CA SER A 203 9.55 39.98 -2.27
C SER A 203 10.03 38.54 -2.49
N GLN A 204 10.04 38.06 -3.74
CA GLN A 204 10.85 36.87 -4.06
C GLN A 204 12.29 37.19 -3.71
N ARG A 205 12.72 36.64 -2.57
CA ARG A 205 14.01 36.93 -1.94
C ARG A 205 15.12 36.50 -2.88
N PHE A 206 16.17 37.30 -2.95
CA PHE A 206 17.43 36.92 -3.56
C PHE A 206 18.07 35.80 -2.71
N ASP A 207 17.53 34.59 -2.79
CA ASP A 207 17.94 33.42 -2.00
C ASP A 207 19.25 32.80 -2.51
N GLY A 208 19.89 33.40 -3.52
CA GLY A 208 21.22 33.03 -3.99
C GLY A 208 21.27 31.67 -4.70
N ILE A 209 20.14 31.10 -5.09
CA ILE A 209 20.06 29.82 -5.78
C ILE A 209 19.54 30.05 -7.20
N ASP A 210 20.45 29.77 -8.13
CA ASP A 210 20.32 29.70 -9.59
C ASP A 210 20.43 31.02 -10.40
N PRO A 211 21.66 31.38 -10.87
CA PRO A 211 21.87 32.53 -11.76
C PRO A 211 21.18 32.42 -13.12
N ASN A 212 20.61 31.25 -13.47
CA ASN A 212 19.90 31.04 -14.73
C ASN A 212 18.43 31.49 -14.68
N LEU A 213 17.85 31.64 -13.48
CA LEU A 213 16.45 32.06 -13.28
C LEU A 213 16.27 33.57 -13.14
N ASN A 214 17.28 34.30 -12.65
CA ASN A 214 17.26 35.75 -12.54
C ASN A 214 18.63 36.34 -12.94
N PRO A 215 18.90 36.53 -14.25
CA PRO A 215 20.20 36.96 -14.73
C PRO A 215 20.49 38.41 -14.35
N GLU A 216 21.76 38.70 -14.03
CA GLU A 216 22.17 40.06 -13.73
C GLU A 216 21.96 40.99 -14.95
N PRO A 217 21.39 42.19 -14.75
CA PRO A 217 21.22 43.16 -15.84
C PRO A 217 22.59 43.62 -16.38
N PRO A 218 22.65 44.00 -17.68
CA PRO A 218 23.90 44.40 -18.33
C PRO A 218 24.49 45.67 -17.71
N LEU A 219 25.83 45.75 -17.72
CA LEU A 219 26.60 46.87 -17.19
C LEU A 219 26.20 48.21 -17.85
N ASN A 220 26.23 49.31 -17.09
CA ASN A 220 25.87 50.67 -17.51
C ASN A 220 24.39 50.94 -17.82
N THR A 221 23.47 50.11 -17.32
CA THR A 221 22.03 50.38 -17.37
C THR A 221 21.51 50.94 -16.04
N GLU A 222 20.42 51.70 -16.07
CA GLU A 222 19.71 52.14 -14.85
C GLU A 222 19.26 50.92 -14.02
N ALA A 223 18.78 49.89 -14.70
CA ALA A 223 18.43 48.59 -14.11
C ALA A 223 19.59 47.96 -13.32
N ARG A 224 20.85 48.15 -13.74
CA ARG A 224 22.02 47.64 -12.99
C ARG A 224 22.24 48.41 -11.68
N ARG A 225 22.05 49.72 -11.68
CA ARG A 225 22.17 50.55 -10.47
C ARG A 225 21.09 50.19 -9.46
N GLU A 226 19.87 49.98 -9.94
CA GLU A 226 18.73 49.55 -9.12
C GLU A 226 18.96 48.16 -8.53
N PHE A 227 19.39 47.19 -9.35
CA PHE A 227 19.74 45.84 -8.90
C PHE A 227 20.80 45.85 -7.79
N ASP A 228 21.88 46.62 -7.96
CA ASP A 228 22.96 46.70 -6.97
C ASP A 228 22.54 47.48 -5.70
N ASN A 229 21.59 48.43 -5.80
CA ASN A 229 20.99 49.12 -4.65
C ASN A 229 20.10 48.17 -3.84
N GLU A 230 19.20 47.46 -4.52
CA GLU A 230 18.24 46.55 -3.92
C GLU A 230 18.95 45.37 -3.24
N LYS A 231 19.99 44.82 -3.88
CA LYS A 231 20.85 43.78 -3.28
C LYS A 231 21.49 44.25 -1.96
N ARG A 232 21.99 45.49 -1.91
CA ARG A 232 22.58 46.08 -0.68
C ARG A 232 21.54 46.31 0.41
N GLU A 233 20.34 46.77 0.05
CA GLU A 233 19.26 46.98 1.01
C GLU A 233 18.79 45.66 1.61
N GLN A 234 18.62 44.62 0.78
CA GLN A 234 18.27 43.28 1.25
C GLN A 234 19.35 42.69 2.15
N GLU A 235 20.63 42.86 1.82
CA GLU A 235 21.73 42.40 2.68
C GLU A 235 21.74 43.14 4.03
N LYS A 236 21.51 44.45 4.03
CA LYS A 236 21.38 45.26 5.24
C LYS A 236 20.19 44.81 6.09
N GLU A 237 19.03 44.57 5.48
CA GLU A 237 17.83 44.09 6.17
C GLU A 237 18.03 42.68 6.74
N LYS A 238 18.72 41.79 6.00
CA LYS A 238 19.11 40.46 6.47
C LYS A 238 20.05 40.54 7.68
N GLN A 239 21.04 41.44 7.65
CA GLN A 239 21.92 41.67 8.80
C GLN A 239 21.14 42.19 10.02
N LEU A 240 20.18 43.10 9.83
CA LEU A 240 19.29 43.59 10.90
C LEU A 240 18.44 42.46 11.50
N ARG A 241 17.83 41.60 10.66
CA ARG A 241 17.05 40.43 11.11
C ARG A 241 17.90 39.43 11.90
N LEU A 242 19.16 39.25 11.52
CA LEU A 242 20.11 38.39 12.22
C LEU A 242 20.69 39.05 13.49
N GLY A 243 20.26 40.26 13.84
CA GLY A 243 20.71 40.99 15.04
C GLY A 243 22.09 41.65 14.90
N ASN A 244 22.68 41.62 13.69
CA ASN A 244 23.95 42.27 13.39
C ASN A 244 23.70 43.74 13.05
N MET A 245 23.46 44.55 14.08
CA MET A 245 23.19 45.98 13.89
C MET A 245 24.47 46.69 13.40
N PRO A 246 24.43 47.46 12.29
CA PRO A 246 25.56 48.26 11.86
C PRO A 246 25.93 49.25 12.97
N LYS A 247 27.19 49.22 13.41
CA LYS A 247 27.70 50.21 14.37
C LYS A 247 27.81 51.55 13.65
N PHE A 248 26.83 52.43 13.83
CA PHE A 248 26.96 53.82 13.43
C PHE A 248 27.96 54.50 14.35
N THR A 249 29.23 54.59 13.92
CA THR A 249 30.21 55.44 14.60
C THR A 249 29.92 56.88 14.17
N SER A 250 29.52 57.74 15.11
CA SER A 250 29.33 59.19 14.86
C SER A 250 30.65 59.97 14.77
N ALA A 251 31.79 59.28 14.74
CA ALA A 251 33.08 59.92 14.59
C ALA A 251 33.24 60.36 13.12
N PRO A 252 33.44 61.66 12.84
CA PRO A 252 33.75 62.11 11.49
C PRO A 252 35.06 61.46 11.06
N THR A 253 35.03 60.79 9.91
CA THR A 253 36.24 60.23 9.30
C THR A 253 37.26 61.34 9.10
N PRO A 254 38.50 61.20 9.58
CA PRO A 254 39.53 62.19 9.31
C PRO A 254 39.71 62.26 7.78
N ARG A 255 39.66 63.47 7.23
CA ARG A 255 40.07 63.68 5.84
C ARG A 255 41.54 63.26 5.76
N GLY A 256 41.79 62.23 4.95
CA GLY A 256 43.14 61.77 4.66
C GLY A 256 43.99 62.86 4.00
N PRO A 257 45.32 62.66 3.96
CA PRO A 257 46.28 63.61 3.40
C PRO A 257 46.06 63.87 1.90
#